data_AF-A0A3B1K9D4-F1
#
_entry.id   AF-A0A3B1K9D4-F1
#
_cell.length_a   1.000
_cell.length_b   1.000
_cell.length_c   1.000
_cell.angle_alpha   90.00
_cell.angle_beta   90.00
_cell.angle_gamma   90.00
#
_symmetry.space_group_name_H-M   'P 1'
#
loop_
_entity.id
_entity.type
_entity.pdbx_description
1 polymer ?
#
loop_
_entity_poly.entity_id
_entity_poly.type
_entity_poly.pdbx_seq_one_letter_code
_entity_poly.pdbx_strand_id
1 'polypeptide(L)' 'EALDCVSYEVLEFLGRGTFGQVAKCWKRGTNEIVAIKILKNHPSYARQEDAPFGC' A
#
# COMPACT_ATOMS: atom_id res chain seq x y z
N GLU A 1 -9.12 -8.21 -24.43
CA GLU A 1 -8.44 -9.17 -23.52
C GLU A 1 -8.78 -8.86 -22.07
N ALA A 2 -8.99 -9.87 -21.23
CA ALA A 2 -9.33 -9.69 -19.82
C ALA A 2 -8.18 -8.97 -19.11
N LEU A 3 -8.44 -7.77 -18.59
CA LEU A 3 -7.58 -7.12 -17.62
C LEU A 3 -7.37 -8.13 -16.48
N ASP A 4 -6.17 -8.70 -16.41
CA ASP A 4 -5.76 -9.54 -15.29
C ASP A 4 -6.01 -8.73 -14.02
N CYS A 5 -7.03 -9.12 -13.26
CA CYS A 5 -7.39 -8.43 -12.04
C CYS A 5 -6.32 -8.82 -11.01
N VAL A 6 -5.23 -8.03 -10.99
CA VAL A 6 -4.09 -8.28 -10.10
C VAL A 6 -4.60 -8.29 -8.67
N SER A 7 -4.66 -9.50 -8.13
CA SER A 7 -5.25 -9.77 -6.82
C SER A 7 -4.11 -9.86 -5.81
N TYR A 8 -4.26 -9.17 -4.69
CA TYR A 8 -3.28 -9.22 -3.61
C TYR A 8 -3.88 -9.99 -2.43
N GLU A 9 -3.15 -11.00 -1.95
CA GLU A 9 -3.54 -11.78 -0.79
C GLU A 9 -2.71 -11.34 0.42
N VAL A 10 -3.37 -10.99 1.52
CA VAL A 10 -2.67 -10.58 2.75
C VAL A 10 -2.13 -11.82 3.45
N LEU A 11 -0.83 -11.88 3.65
CA LEU A 11 -0.16 -12.97 4.37
C LEU A 11 -0.03 -12.63 5.86
N GLU A 12 0.55 -11.47 6.18
CA GLU A 12 0.84 -11.07 7.56
C GLU A 12 0.86 -9.56 7.70
N PHE A 13 0.54 -9.04 8.88
CA PHE A 13 0.72 -7.62 9.21
C PHE A 13 2.13 -7.39 9.78
N LEU A 14 2.96 -6.63 9.06
CA LEU A 14 4.35 -6.37 9.43
C LEU A 14 4.49 -5.30 10.51
N GLY A 15 3.57 -4.35 10.58
CA GLY A 15 3.63 -3.30 11.59
C GLY A 15 2.54 -2.25 11.49
N ARG A 16 2.30 -1.54 12.59
CA ARG A 16 1.34 -0.44 12.69
C ARG A 16 2.07 0.79 13.23
N GLY A 17 1.98 1.90 12.51
CA GLY A 17 2.54 3.18 12.92
C GLY A 17 1.50 4.29 12.86
N THR A 18 1.94 5.51 13.14
CA THR A 18 1.12 6.73 13.04
C THR A 18 0.48 6.84 11.66
N PHE A 19 1.29 6.59 10.62
CA PHE A 19 0.94 6.75 9.20
C PHE A 19 0.01 5.68 8.63
N GLY A 20 -0.29 4.61 9.38
CA GLY A 20 -1.09 3.50 8.88
C GLY A 20 -0.52 2.13 9.25
N GLN A 21 -0.99 1.11 8.55
CA GLN A 21 -0.61 -0.28 8.79
C GLN A 21 0.09 -0.85 7.56
N VAL A 22 1.16 -1.60 7.76
CA VAL A 22 1.89 -2.28 6.69
C VAL A 22 1.56 -3.76 6.75
N ALA A 23 1.19 -4.34 5.62
CA ALA A 23 0.93 -5.76 5.45
C ALA A 23 1.87 -6.35 4.40
N LYS A 24 2.37 -7.55 4.65
CA LYS A 24 3.02 -8.40 3.67
C LYS A 24 1.92 -9.05 2.83
N CYS A 25 1.96 -8.81 1.53
CA CYS A 25 0.98 -9.33 0.60
C CYS A 25 1.65 -10.13 -0.50
N TRP A 26 0.94 -11.14 -0.99
CA TRP A 26 1.33 -11.92 -2.15
C TRP A 26 0.56 -11.43 -3.37
N LYS A 27 1.28 -11.06 -4.43
CA LYS A 27 0.71 -10.63 -5.70
C LYS A 27 0.41 -11.86 -6.55
N ARG A 28 -0.88 -12.19 -6.69
CA ARG A 28 -1.35 -13.29 -7.53
C ARG A 28 -1.12 -12.90 -8.99
N GLY A 29 -0.46 -13.78 -9.74
CA GLY A 29 -0.08 -13.55 -11.14
C GLY A 29 1.43 -13.43 -11.37
N THR A 30 2.18 -12.83 -10.44
CA THR A 30 3.65 -12.71 -10.56
C THR A 30 4.43 -13.48 -9.50
N ASN A 31 3.73 -14.08 -8.53
CA ASN A 31 4.29 -14.76 -7.37
C ASN A 31 5.22 -13.88 -6.50
N GLU A 32 5.11 -12.55 -6.62
CA GLU A 32 5.94 -11.61 -5.88
C GLU A 32 5.38 -11.36 -4.48
N ILE A 33 6.29 -11.19 -3.52
CA ILE A 33 5.96 -10.78 -2.15
C ILE A 33 6.23 -9.28 -2.03
N VAL A 34 5.20 -8.51 -1.70
CA VAL A 34 5.25 -7.05 -1.60
C VAL A 34 4.81 -6.58 -0.21
N ALA A 35 5.26 -5.41 0.20
CA ALA A 35 4.75 -4.74 1.39
C ALA A 35 3.74 -3.65 0.98
N ILE A 36 2.48 -3.79 1.40
CA ILE A 36 1.41 -2.82 1.14
C ILE A 36 1.22 -1.95 2.37
N LYS A 37 1.31 -0.63 2.20
CA LYS A 37 1.04 0.36 3.24
C LYS A 37 -0.40 0.85 3.14
N ILE A 38 -1.23 0.43 4.09
CA ILE A 38 -2.64 0.79 4.24
C ILE A 38 -2.70 2.12 4.97
N LEU A 39 -2.93 3.19 4.22
CA LEU A 39 -3.12 4.54 4.77
C LEU A 39 -4.56 4.71 5.25
N LYS A 40 -4.73 5.38 6.38
CA LYS A 40 -6.07 5.79 6.83
C LYS A 40 -6.55 6.94 5.96
N ASN A 41 -7.84 7.00 5.66
CA ASN A 41 -8.47 8.15 4.99
C ASN A 41 -8.53 9.36 5.95
N HIS A 42 -7.38 9.91 6.29
CA HIS A 42 -7.22 11.12 7.08
C HIS A 42 -6.63 12.20 6.16
N PRO A 43 -7.22 13.42 6.12
CA PRO A 43 -6.80 14.49 5.21
C PRO A 43 -5.33 14.90 5.36
N SER A 44 -4.69 14.58 6.48
CA SER A 44 -3.26 14.80 6.71
C SER A 44 -2.33 13.93 5.84
N TYR A 45 -2.79 12.77 5.34
CA TYR A 45 -1.97 11.91 4.47
C TYR A 45 -2.05 12.34 3.01
N ALA A 46 -3.24 12.74 2.54
CA ALA A 46 -3.48 13.22 1.17
C ALA A 46 -2.63 14.45 0.76
N ARG A 47 -2.08 15.16 1.74
CA ARG A 47 -1.23 16.34 1.52
C ARG A 47 0.24 15.97 1.30
N GLN A 48 0.68 14.76 1.67
CA GLN A 48 2.09 14.40 1.63
C GLN A 48 2.57 13.96 0.23
N GLU A 49 1.67 13.55 -0.66
CA GLU A 49 2.00 13.28 -2.07
C GLU A 49 2.03 14.54 -2.97
N ASP A 50 1.55 15.68 -2.48
CA ASP A 50 1.56 16.97 -3.20
C ASP A 50 2.48 17.98 -2.51
N ALA A 51 3.66 17.53 -2.08
CA ALA A 51 4.73 18.47 -1.74
C ALA A 51 5.40 18.90 -3.06
N PRO A 52 5.10 20.10 -3.62
CA PRO A 52 6.02 20.68 -4.58
C PRO A 52 7.36 20.83 -3.87
N PHE A 53 8.43 20.34 -4.49
CA PHE A 53 9.79 20.68 -4.11
C PHE A 53 9.87 22.20 -3.89
N GLY A 54 10.05 22.66 -2.66
CA GLY A 54 10.00 24.08 -2.34
C GLY A 54 10.05 24.43 -0.86
N CYS A 55 11.17 24.11 -0.21
CA CYS A 55 12.06 25.05 0.51
C CYS A 55 13.25 24.26 1.06
#